data_AF-A0A4R0YCN4-F1
#
_entry.id   AF-A0A4R0YCN4-F1
#
_cell.length_a   1.000
_cell.length_b   1.000
_cell.length_c   1.000
_cell.angle_alpha   90.00
_cell.angle_beta   90.00
_cell.angle_gamma   90.00
#
_symmetry.space_group_name_H-M   'P 1'
#
loop_
_entity.id
_entity.type
_entity.pdbx_description
1 polymer ?
#
loop_
_entity_poly.entity_id
_entity_poly.type
_entity_poly.pdbx_seq_one_letter_code
_entity_poly.pdbx_strand_id
1 'polypeptide(L)' 'MVTREEILVLGLTAGVVGSLVGGLMLGLGFIAVSEGVHMGWLLVLPAAPAGGGLGYLLARKLAAKIG' A
#
# COMPACT_ATOMS: atom_id res chain seq x y z
N MET A 1 3.43 7.32 -24.66
CA MET A 1 3.26 8.68 -24.12
C MET A 1 2.36 8.60 -22.90
N VAL A 2 2.83 9.11 -21.75
CA VAL A 2 2.05 9.14 -20.49
C VAL A 2 1.32 10.48 -20.37
N THR A 3 0.06 10.47 -19.97
CA THR A 3 -0.76 11.68 -19.82
C THR A 3 -0.77 12.20 -18.37
N ARG A 4 -1.12 13.49 -18.19
CA ARG A 4 -1.30 14.08 -16.84
C ARG A 4 -2.40 13.38 -16.05
N GLU A 5 -3.46 12.97 -16.74
CA GLU A 5 -4.56 12.22 -16.15
C GLU A 5 -4.08 10.89 -15.57
N GLU A 6 -3.25 10.14 -16.31
CA GLU A 6 -2.67 8.87 -15.81
C GLU A 6 -1.83 9.07 -14.55
N ILE A 7 -1.11 10.20 -14.43
CA ILE A 7 -0.32 10.53 -13.23
C ILE A 7 -1.24 10.81 -12.03
N LEU A 8 -2.32 11.56 -12.23
CA LEU A 8 -3.30 11.85 -11.17
C LEU A 8 -4.02 10.58 -10.71
N VAL A 9 -4.42 9.73 -11.65
CA VAL A 9 -5.05 8.44 -11.35
C VAL A 9 -4.08 7.52 -10.62
N LEU A 10 -2.80 7.49 -10.99
CA LEU A 10 -1.78 6.75 -10.28
C LEU A 10 -1.67 7.19 -8.82
N GLY A 11 -1.57 8.50 -8.56
CA GLY A 11 -1.47 9.04 -7.21
C GLY A 11 -2.71 8.70 -6.35
N LEU A 12 -3.91 8.92 -6.90
CA LEU A 12 -5.17 8.60 -6.24
C LEU A 12 -5.27 7.10 -5.92
N THR A 13 -5.01 6.25 -6.91
CA THR A 13 -5.11 4.80 -6.77
C THR A 13 -4.07 4.27 -5.79
N ALA A 14 -2.82 4.71 -5.88
CA ALA A 14 -1.76 4.31 -4.96
C ALA A 14 -2.06 4.75 -3.53
N GLY A 15 -2.59 5.97 -3.33
CA GLY A 15 -2.98 6.46 -2.02
C GLY A 15 -4.15 5.68 -1.40
N VAL A 16 -5.19 5.41 -2.18
CA VAL A 16 -6.37 4.65 -1.70
C VAL A 16 -6.00 3.18 -1.43
N VAL A 17 -5.34 2.52 -2.36
CA VAL A 17 -4.93 1.12 -2.19
C VAL A 17 -3.92 0.98 -1.06
N GLY A 18 -2.93 1.88 -0.98
CA GLY A 18 -1.93 1.87 0.07
C GLY A 18 -2.51 2.10 1.46
N SER A 19 -3.46 3.04 1.59
CA SER A 19 -4.13 3.31 2.88
C SER A 19 -5.10 2.20 3.28
N LEU A 20 -5.82 1.58 2.34
CA LEU A 20 -6.67 0.43 2.63
C LEU A 20 -5.83 -0.78 3.05
N VAL A 21 -4.84 -1.18 2.26
CA VAL A 21 -4.03 -2.37 2.56
C VAL A 21 -3.16 -2.14 3.79
N GLY A 22 -2.36 -1.08 3.82
CA GLY A 22 -1.48 -0.78 4.95
C GLY A 22 -2.26 -0.43 6.21
N GLY A 23 -3.31 0.39 6.10
CA GLY A 23 -4.14 0.79 7.24
C GLY A 23 -4.91 -0.38 7.86
N LEU A 24 -5.50 -1.27 7.05
CA LEU A 24 -6.18 -2.45 7.57
C LEU A 24 -5.21 -3.47 8.17
N MET A 25 -4.07 -3.73 7.53
CA MET A 25 -3.04 -4.62 8.11
C MET A 25 -2.53 -4.09 9.44
N LEU A 26 -2.26 -2.78 9.52
CA LEU A 26 -1.84 -2.14 10.76
C LEU A 26 -2.94 -2.22 11.82
N GLY A 27 -4.17 -1.81 11.49
CA GLY A 27 -5.29 -1.79 12.44
C GLY A 27 -5.62 -3.17 13.00
N LEU A 28 -5.83 -4.16 12.13
CA LEU A 28 -6.14 -5.54 12.54
C LEU A 28 -4.97 -6.19 13.28
N GLY A 29 -3.74 -5.97 12.81
CA GLY A 29 -2.54 -6.47 13.46
C GLY A 29 -2.37 -5.90 14.87
N PHE A 30 -2.63 -4.60 15.05
CA PHE A 30 -2.50 -3.95 16.35
C PHE A 30 -3.58 -4.40 17.33
N ILE A 31 -4.82 -4.60 16.86
CA ILE A 31 -5.89 -5.21 17.66
C ILE A 31 -5.45 -6.59 18.16
N ALA A 32 -4.98 -7.46 17.25
CA ALA A 32 -4.52 -8.81 17.61
C ALA A 32 -3.36 -8.79 18.63
N VAL A 33 -2.37 -7.91 18.44
CA VAL A 33 -1.26 -7.75 19.39
C VAL A 33 -1.76 -7.26 20.75
N SER A 34 -2.72 -6.33 20.77
CA SER A 34 -3.29 -5.80 22.01
C SER A 34 -4.09 -6.84 22.80
N GLU A 35 -4.66 -7.85 22.13
CA GLU A 35 -5.34 -9.00 22.74
C GLU A 35 -4.38 -10.13 23.14
N GLY A 36 -3.07 -9.94 23.02
CA GLY A 36 -2.05 -10.93 23.40
C GLY A 36 -1.72 -11.95 22.30
N VAL A 37 -2.31 -11.82 21.11
CA VAL A 37 -1.96 -12.64 19.94
C VAL A 37 -0.69 -12.07 19.31
N HIS A 38 0.47 -12.52 19.77
CA HIS A 38 1.78 -12.06 19.27
C HIS A 38 1.98 -12.28 17.77
N MET A 39 1.24 -13.20 17.15
CA MET A 39 1.25 -13.41 15.71
C MET A 39 0.74 -12.19 14.92
N GLY A 40 0.00 -11.27 15.55
CA GLY A 40 -0.43 -10.01 14.96
C GLY A 40 0.73 -9.13 14.45
N TRP A 41 1.95 -9.30 14.98
CA TRP A 41 3.15 -8.64 14.46
C TRP A 41 3.44 -8.95 12.99
N LEU A 42 3.02 -10.13 12.50
CA LEU A 42 3.13 -10.48 11.08
C LEU A 42 2.28 -9.58 10.18
N LEU A 43 1.22 -8.97 10.70
CA LEU A 43 0.42 -7.98 9.97
C LEU A 43 0.95 -6.56 10.18
N VAL A 44 1.33 -6.22 11.42
CA VAL A 44 1.80 -4.86 11.77
C VAL A 44 3.10 -4.49 11.06
N LEU A 45 4.13 -5.34 11.16
CA LEU A 45 5.48 -5.02 10.67
C LEU A 45 5.52 -4.76 9.15
N PRO A 46 4.89 -5.59 8.30
CA PRO A 46 4.89 -5.34 6.87
C PRO A 46 3.80 -4.36 6.41
N ALA A 47 2.94 -3.82 7.28
CA ALA A 47 1.82 -2.97 6.87
C ALA A 47 2.26 -1.77 6.01
N ALA A 48 3.28 -1.03 6.46
CA ALA A 48 3.83 0.11 5.74
C ALA A 48 4.49 -0.28 4.39
N PRO A 49 5.43 -1.24 4.33
CA PRO A 49 6.03 -1.65 3.06
C PRO A 49 5.04 -2.35 2.13
N ALA A 50 4.02 -3.05 2.64
CA ALA A 50 2.96 -3.62 1.81
C ALA A 50 2.13 -2.53 1.13
N GLY A 51 1.69 -1.52 1.88
CA GLY A 51 0.97 -0.37 1.34
C GLY A 51 1.80 0.43 0.32
N GLY A 52 3.03 0.80 0.68
CA GLY A 52 3.94 1.53 -0.20
C GLY A 52 4.39 0.72 -1.43
N GLY A 53 4.59 -0.59 -1.26
CA GLY A 53 5.00 -1.51 -2.31
C GLY A 53 3.97 -1.62 -3.43
N LEU A 54 2.67 -1.62 -3.08
CA LEU A 54 1.60 -1.60 -4.09
C LEU A 54 1.62 -0.31 -4.91
N GLY A 55 1.80 0.85 -4.25
CA GLY A 55 1.98 2.13 -4.94
C GLY A 55 3.19 2.13 -5.88
N TYR A 56 4.32 1.57 -5.42
CA TYR A 56 5.52 1.43 -6.24
C TYR A 56 5.30 0.54 -7.47
N LEU A 57 4.59 -0.58 -7.33
CA LEU A 57 4.28 -1.46 -8.45
C LEU A 57 3.41 -0.77 -9.51
N LEU A 58 2.41 0.00 -9.09
CA LEU A 58 1.58 0.81 -9.99
C LEU A 58 2.42 1.86 -10.71
N ALA A 59 3.30 2.55 -9.97
CA ALA A 59 4.19 3.56 -10.54
C ALA A 59 5.17 2.96 -11.54
N ARG A 60 5.73 1.76 -11.24
CA ARG A 60 6.63 1.04 -12.14
C ARG A 60 5.96 0.67 -13.45
N LYS A 61 4.69 0.26 -13.41
CA LYS A 61 3.91 -0.04 -14.62
C LYS A 61 3.68 1.21 -15.47
N LEU A 62 3.42 2.37 -14.86
CA LEU A 62 3.26 3.61 -15.61
C LEU A 62 4.59 4.08 -16.21
N ALA A 63 5.68 3.98 -15.44
CA ALA A 63 7.03 4.33 -15.90
C ALA A 63 7.47 3.48 -17.10
N ALA A 64 7.08 2.21 -17.16
CA ALA A 64 7.37 1.33 -18.30
C ALA A 64 6.69 1.77 -19.62
N LYS A 65 5.73 2.70 -19.58
CA LYS A 65 5.12 3.30 -20.80
C LYS A 65 5.82 4.57 -21.28
N ILE A 66 6.84 5.04 -20.55
CA ILE A 66 7.60 6.26 -20.85
C ILE A 66 8.80 5.94 -21.75
N GLY A 67 9.36 4.73 -21.66
CA GLY A 67 10.39 4.21 -22.58
C GLY A 67 9.79 3.31 -23.65
#